data_AF-A0A1I7UVI0-F1
#
_entry.id   AF-A0A1I7UVI0-F1
#
_cell.length_a   1.000
_cell.length_b   1.000
_cell.length_c   1.000
_cell.angle_alpha   90.00
_cell.angle_beta   90.00
_cell.angle_gamma   90.00
#
_symmetry.space_group_name_H-M   'P 1'
#
loop_
_entity.id
_entity.type
_entity.pdbx_description
1 polymer ?
#
loop_
_entity_poly.entity_id
_entity_poly.type
_entity_poly.pdbx_seq_one_letter_code
_entity_poly.pdbx_strand_id
1 'polypeptide(L)'
;MATSSASDPVISSTVSPSSSTVSPSSSTVTPLNVCSPELITYGVGDGGNPEFLVDVTYSGLTSTQIGNTQETTSTLTVSCAAIDGYNVYMMFNVGQGGPQENMNFPQNIDITLTCDSRAEVWVYSAVVGGETFTRDVMSVRCQQVANIG
;
A
#
# COMPACT_ATOMS: atom_id res chain seq x y z
N MET A 1 -60.89 -32.69 -60.38
CA MET A 1 -61.12 -31.65 -59.35
C MET A 1 -61.42 -32.34 -58.02
N ALA A 2 -60.84 -31.82 -56.93
CA ALA A 2 -61.12 -32.11 -55.52
C ALA A 2 -60.74 -33.51 -55.00
N THR A 3 -60.13 -33.74 -53.83
CA THR A 3 -59.19 -33.02 -52.93
C THR A 3 -58.88 -34.03 -51.83
N SER A 4 -57.63 -34.06 -51.38
CA SER A 4 -57.09 -34.88 -50.29
C SER A 4 -57.80 -34.63 -48.96
N SER A 5 -57.82 -35.60 -48.05
CA SER A 5 -57.21 -35.45 -46.71
C SER A 5 -57.31 -36.76 -45.92
N ALA A 6 -56.16 -37.35 -45.60
CA ALA A 6 -56.01 -38.42 -44.62
C ALA A 6 -55.53 -37.77 -43.31
N SER A 7 -56.15 -38.12 -42.19
CA SER A 7 -55.80 -37.59 -40.87
C SER A 7 -54.77 -38.50 -40.19
N ASP A 8 -53.56 -37.99 -39.99
CA ASP A 8 -52.47 -38.65 -39.26
C ASP A 8 -52.72 -38.70 -37.73
N PRO A 9 -52.17 -39.70 -37.01
CA PRO A 9 -52.24 -39.78 -35.56
C PRO A 9 -51.23 -38.87 -34.86
N VAL A 10 -51.65 -38.26 -33.75
CA VAL A 10 -50.83 -37.42 -32.88
C VAL A 10 -49.88 -38.28 -32.04
N ILE A 11 -48.57 -38.14 -32.25
CA ILE A 11 -47.51 -38.72 -31.41
C ILE A 11 -47.19 -37.72 -30.28
N SER A 12 -47.37 -38.13 -29.03
CA SER A 12 -47.02 -37.34 -27.85
C SER A 12 -45.60 -37.68 -27.39
N SER A 13 -44.69 -36.70 -27.47
CA SER A 13 -43.29 -36.83 -27.07
C SER A 13 -43.06 -36.10 -25.74
N THR A 14 -42.79 -36.82 -24.66
CA THR A 14 -42.40 -36.25 -23.37
C THR A 14 -40.88 -35.98 -23.38
N VAL A 15 -40.48 -34.71 -23.38
CA VAL A 15 -39.07 -34.30 -23.21
C VAL A 15 -38.75 -34.18 -21.71
N SER A 16 -37.73 -34.92 -21.27
CA SER A 16 -37.22 -34.87 -19.90
C SER A 16 -36.28 -33.66 -19.75
N PRO A 17 -36.41 -32.80 -18.72
CA PRO A 17 -35.50 -31.69 -18.51
C PRO A 17 -34.16 -32.20 -17.97
N SER A 18 -33.11 -32.17 -18.81
CA SER A 18 -31.73 -32.33 -18.37
C SER A 18 -31.34 -31.13 -17.50
N SER A 19 -31.22 -31.36 -16.19
CA SER A 19 -30.70 -30.39 -15.23
C SER A 19 -29.17 -30.40 -15.28
N SER A 20 -28.59 -29.37 -15.89
CA SER A 20 -27.15 -29.11 -15.84
C SER A 20 -26.80 -28.44 -14.51
N THR A 21 -26.26 -29.21 -13.57
CA THR A 21 -25.68 -28.68 -12.33
C THR A 21 -24.33 -28.03 -12.64
N VAL A 22 -24.25 -26.69 -12.58
CA VAL A 22 -22.99 -25.96 -12.67
C VAL A 22 -22.29 -26.07 -11.32
N SER A 23 -21.15 -26.76 -11.27
CA SER A 23 -20.34 -26.87 -10.07
C SER A 23 -19.70 -25.50 -9.76
N PRO A 24 -19.75 -24.99 -8.50
CA PRO A 24 -19.05 -23.76 -8.16
C PRO A 24 -17.54 -24.00 -8.30
N SER A 25 -16.91 -23.29 -9.24
CA SER A 25 -15.45 -23.29 -9.37
C SER A 25 -14.87 -22.57 -8.16
N SER A 26 -14.20 -23.33 -7.29
CA SER A 26 -13.42 -22.80 -6.17
C SER A 26 -12.24 -22.01 -6.74
N SER A 27 -12.36 -20.68 -6.82
CA SER A 27 -11.22 -19.81 -7.07
C SER A 27 -10.34 -19.80 -5.83
N THR A 28 -9.24 -20.55 -5.85
CA THR A 28 -8.19 -20.44 -4.84
C THR A 28 -7.61 -19.03 -4.94
N VAL A 29 -7.92 -18.17 -3.97
CA VAL A 29 -7.28 -16.84 -3.88
C VAL A 29 -5.86 -17.08 -3.39
N THR A 30 -4.91 -17.04 -4.31
CA THR A 30 -3.49 -17.07 -3.95
C THR A 30 -3.14 -15.76 -3.23
N PRO A 31 -2.55 -15.78 -2.03
CA PRO A 31 -2.17 -14.57 -1.33
C PRO A 31 -1.12 -13.79 -2.13
N LEU A 32 -1.23 -12.47 -2.13
CA LEU A 32 -0.26 -11.58 -2.77
C LEU A 32 0.97 -11.38 -1.87
N ASN A 33 2.14 -11.25 -2.49
CA ASN A 33 3.39 -10.90 -1.83
C ASN A 33 3.38 -9.39 -1.56
N VAL A 34 3.14 -9.00 -0.32
CA VAL A 34 3.08 -7.60 0.15
C VAL A 34 4.38 -7.25 0.85
N CYS A 35 4.90 -6.04 0.62
CA CYS A 35 6.07 -5.56 1.35
C CYS A 35 5.75 -5.41 2.84
N SER A 36 6.61 -5.96 3.70
CA SER A 36 6.45 -5.78 5.14
C SER A 36 6.87 -4.37 5.57
N PRO A 37 6.05 -3.64 6.34
CA PRO A 37 6.47 -2.37 6.93
C PRO A 37 7.60 -2.55 7.95
N GLU A 38 7.76 -3.75 8.50
CA GLU A 38 8.81 -4.09 9.48
C GLU A 38 10.22 -4.12 8.87
N LEU A 39 10.34 -4.01 7.54
CA LEU A 39 11.64 -3.82 6.87
C LEU A 39 12.26 -2.45 7.18
N ILE A 40 11.47 -1.52 7.72
CA ILE A 40 11.94 -0.22 8.21
C ILE A 40 12.08 -0.29 9.74
N THR A 41 13.22 0.11 10.26
CA THR A 41 13.37 0.38 11.69
C THR A 41 12.84 1.77 12.02
N TYR A 42 11.77 1.83 12.81
CA TYR A 42 11.16 3.09 13.26
C TYR A 42 11.77 3.57 14.57
N GLY A 43 12.09 4.87 14.64
CA GLY A 43 12.55 5.53 15.84
C GLY A 43 11.48 5.53 16.93
N VAL A 44 11.93 5.40 18.17
CA VAL A 44 11.08 5.45 19.36
C VAL A 44 11.44 6.69 20.17
N GLY A 45 10.44 7.27 20.82
CA GLY A 45 10.61 8.37 21.77
C GLY A 45 11.62 8.05 22.86
N ASP A 46 12.34 9.07 23.33
CA ASP A 46 13.31 8.89 24.41
C ASP A 46 12.71 8.96 25.82
N GLY A 47 11.40 9.23 25.94
CA GLY A 47 10.70 9.36 27.22
C GLY A 47 11.11 10.60 28.02
N GLY A 48 11.85 11.53 27.40
CA GLY A 48 12.21 12.82 27.96
C GLY A 48 11.03 13.77 28.13
N ASN A 49 11.26 14.90 28.82
CA ASN A 49 10.24 15.93 29.04
C ASN A 49 10.86 17.35 28.89
N PRO A 50 10.82 17.95 27.69
CA PRO A 50 10.32 17.39 26.44
C PRO A 50 11.30 16.36 25.86
N GLU A 51 10.78 15.44 25.04
CA GLU A 51 11.60 14.46 24.34
C GLU A 51 12.55 15.13 23.34
N PHE A 52 13.71 14.54 23.07
CA PHE A 52 14.55 14.95 21.94
C PHE A 52 14.30 14.03 20.73
N LEU A 53 14.18 12.73 20.96
CA LEU A 53 13.70 11.76 19.98
C LEU A 53 12.19 11.59 20.14
N VAL A 54 11.44 11.63 19.05
CA VAL A 54 10.00 11.38 19.06
C VAL A 54 9.66 10.10 18.29
N ASP A 55 8.54 9.49 18.66
CA ASP A 55 8.05 8.28 18.00
C ASP A 55 7.82 8.50 16.50
N VAL A 56 8.24 7.49 15.73
CA VAL A 56 7.94 7.38 14.31
C VAL A 56 6.91 6.27 14.14
N THR A 57 5.82 6.57 13.46
CA THR A 57 4.74 5.61 13.20
C THR A 57 4.57 5.42 11.71
N TYR A 58 3.96 4.31 11.31
CA TYR A 58 3.50 4.11 9.95
C TYR A 58 2.01 3.80 9.91
N SER A 59 1.38 4.13 8.80
CA SER A 59 -0.04 3.85 8.57
C SER A 59 -0.33 3.70 7.08
N GLY A 60 -1.56 3.29 6.74
CA GLY A 60 -2.05 3.32 5.36
C GLY A 60 -1.35 2.37 4.40
N LEU A 61 -0.84 1.22 4.88
CA LEU A 61 -0.25 0.20 4.00
C LEU A 61 -1.30 -0.27 2.98
N THR A 62 -1.01 -0.05 1.71
CA THR A 62 -1.83 -0.51 0.58
C THR A 62 -0.95 -1.17 -0.46
N SER A 63 -1.49 -2.15 -1.20
CA SER A 63 -0.72 -2.93 -2.16
C SER A 63 -1.52 -3.18 -3.43
N THR A 64 -0.86 -3.05 -4.58
CA THR A 64 -1.43 -3.28 -5.91
C THR A 64 -0.64 -4.38 -6.61
N GLN A 65 -1.34 -5.39 -7.13
CA GLN A 65 -0.74 -6.51 -7.86
C GLN A 65 -0.03 -6.05 -9.14
N ILE A 66 1.13 -6.65 -9.42
CA ILE A 66 1.92 -6.41 -10.62
C ILE A 66 1.53 -7.45 -11.69
N GLY A 67 0.71 -7.01 -12.65
CA GLY A 67 0.24 -7.85 -13.75
C GLY A 67 -0.47 -9.12 -13.26
N ASN A 68 -0.05 -10.28 -13.76
CA ASN A 68 -0.61 -11.59 -13.39
C ASN A 68 0.29 -12.36 -12.40
N THR A 69 1.25 -11.68 -11.76
CA THR A 69 2.17 -12.30 -10.78
C THR A 69 1.60 -12.20 -9.36
N GLN A 70 2.18 -12.87 -8.38
CA GLN A 70 1.83 -12.67 -6.97
C GLN A 70 2.48 -11.40 -6.39
N GLU A 71 3.35 -10.74 -7.14
CA GLU A 71 4.10 -9.57 -6.69
C GLU A 71 3.22 -8.32 -6.62
N THR A 72 3.57 -7.39 -5.73
CA THR A 72 2.84 -6.14 -5.54
C THR A 72 3.78 -4.93 -5.50
N THR A 73 3.22 -3.78 -5.86
CA THR A 73 3.74 -2.48 -5.44
C THR A 73 2.95 -2.06 -4.21
N SER A 74 3.64 -1.91 -3.08
CA SER A 74 3.08 -1.48 -1.81
C SER A 74 3.42 -0.02 -1.55
N THR A 75 2.52 0.70 -0.89
CA THR A 75 2.76 2.07 -0.40
C THR A 75 2.35 2.17 1.06
N LEU A 76 3.07 2.97 1.84
CA LEU A 76 2.70 3.32 3.22
C LEU A 76 3.06 4.77 3.52
N THR A 77 2.44 5.32 4.56
CA THR A 77 2.80 6.63 5.09
C THR A 77 3.62 6.45 6.36
N VAL A 78 4.76 7.15 6.47
CA VAL A 78 5.55 7.26 7.71
C VAL A 78 5.39 8.65 8.26
N SER A 79 5.11 8.74 9.56
CA SER A 79 4.71 9.98 10.23
C SER A 79 5.47 10.18 11.54
N CYS A 80 5.81 11.43 11.83
CA CYS A 80 6.23 11.86 13.16
C CYS A 80 5.81 13.31 13.42
N ALA A 81 5.65 13.65 14.71
CA ALA A 81 5.14 14.93 15.15
C ALA A 81 5.92 15.43 16.37
N ALA A 82 6.19 16.73 16.41
CA ALA A 82 6.68 17.41 17.59
C ALA A 82 5.52 17.92 18.45
N ILE A 83 5.80 18.20 19.72
CA ILE A 83 4.86 18.88 20.63
C ILE A 83 4.70 20.38 20.27
N ASP A 84 3.77 21.06 20.93
CA ASP A 84 3.57 22.51 20.74
C ASP A 84 4.82 23.34 21.10
N GLY A 85 5.16 24.26 20.20
CA GLY A 85 6.36 25.09 20.34
C GLY A 85 7.66 24.41 19.88
N TYR A 86 7.58 23.26 19.23
CA TYR A 86 8.69 22.51 18.67
C TYR A 86 8.47 22.19 17.19
N ASN A 87 9.57 22.02 16.46
CA ASN A 87 9.60 21.52 15.10
C ASN A 87 10.22 20.13 15.11
N VAL A 88 9.85 19.30 14.13
CA VAL A 88 10.39 17.95 13.94
C VAL A 88 11.30 17.89 12.71
N TYR A 89 12.34 17.07 12.81
CA TYR A 89 13.24 16.74 11.71
C TYR A 89 13.31 15.22 11.57
N MET A 90 12.90 14.72 10.42
CA MET A 90 12.95 13.30 10.05
C MET A 90 14.29 12.99 9.38
N MET A 91 14.90 11.87 9.75
CA MET A 91 16.19 11.42 9.22
C MET A 91 16.13 9.96 8.77
N PHE A 92 16.62 9.71 7.57
CA PHE A 92 16.72 8.40 6.96
C PHE A 92 18.05 7.72 7.27
N ASN A 93 18.02 6.41 7.47
CA ASN A 93 19.18 5.51 7.55
C ASN A 93 20.30 5.98 8.50
N VAL A 94 19.92 6.72 9.55
CA VAL A 94 20.82 7.39 10.49
C VAL A 94 21.93 8.21 9.80
N GLY A 95 21.74 9.53 9.73
CA GLY A 95 22.77 10.45 9.24
C GLY A 95 22.81 10.63 7.73
N GLN A 96 21.88 10.03 6.97
CA GLN A 96 21.84 10.16 5.50
C GLN A 96 20.91 11.29 5.02
N GLY A 97 20.68 12.29 5.88
CA GLY A 97 19.70 13.35 5.64
C GLY A 97 18.27 12.84 5.82
N GLY A 98 17.31 13.56 5.24
CA GLY A 98 15.89 13.26 5.42
C GLY A 98 15.05 13.64 4.21
N PRO A 99 13.73 13.56 4.34
CA PRO A 99 12.80 13.92 3.28
C PRO A 99 12.80 15.42 2.98
N GLN A 100 12.20 15.78 1.85
CA GLN A 100 12.01 17.19 1.48
C GLN A 100 11.02 17.87 2.43
N GLU A 101 10.12 17.12 3.03
CA GLU A 101 9.13 17.59 4.00
C GLU A 101 9.76 18.19 5.25
N ASN A 102 11.05 17.94 5.53
CA ASN A 102 11.80 18.67 6.56
C ASN A 102 11.89 20.19 6.29
N MET A 103 11.62 20.63 5.07
CA MET A 103 11.72 22.03 4.68
C MET A 103 10.78 22.92 5.50
N ASN A 104 11.29 24.09 5.87
CA ASN A 104 10.58 25.10 6.68
C ASN A 104 10.28 24.68 8.13
N PHE A 105 10.99 23.66 8.65
CA PHE A 105 10.92 23.24 10.05
C PHE A 105 9.47 22.99 10.49
N PRO A 106 8.78 21.99 9.93
CA PRO A 106 7.39 21.76 10.29
C PRO A 106 7.27 21.16 11.69
N GLN A 107 6.07 21.25 12.27
CA GLN A 107 5.72 20.52 13.49
C GLN A 107 5.37 19.05 13.21
N ASN A 108 4.96 18.72 11.99
CA ASN A 108 4.55 17.38 11.57
C ASN A 108 5.20 17.03 10.23
N ILE A 109 5.64 15.78 10.08
CA ILE A 109 6.15 15.26 8.82
C ILE A 109 5.42 13.96 8.52
N ASP A 110 4.81 13.91 7.33
CA ASP A 110 4.22 12.73 6.74
C ASP A 110 4.89 12.49 5.38
N ILE A 111 5.43 11.29 5.17
CA ILE A 111 6.04 10.91 3.90
C ILE A 111 5.40 9.65 3.36
N THR A 112 5.36 9.52 2.04
CA THR A 112 4.92 8.27 1.39
C THR A 112 6.14 7.49 0.93
N LEU A 113 6.19 6.21 1.29
CA LEU A 113 7.18 5.25 0.81
C LEU A 113 6.51 4.27 -0.13
N THR A 114 7.25 3.85 -1.17
CA THR A 114 6.82 2.81 -2.10
C THR A 114 7.78 1.64 -2.06
N CYS A 115 7.29 0.42 -2.16
CA CYS A 115 8.09 -0.79 -2.21
C CYS A 115 7.59 -1.72 -3.32
N ASP A 116 8.52 -2.30 -4.08
CA ASP A 116 8.26 -3.42 -4.98
C ASP A 116 8.57 -4.72 -4.23
N SER A 117 7.61 -5.63 -4.11
CA SER A 117 7.78 -6.87 -3.35
C SER A 117 8.87 -7.80 -3.89
N ARG A 118 9.31 -7.60 -5.14
CA ARG A 118 10.45 -8.33 -5.72
C ARG A 118 11.80 -7.84 -5.19
N ALA A 119 11.87 -6.58 -4.80
CA ALA A 119 13.09 -5.94 -4.30
C ALA A 119 13.12 -5.91 -2.77
N GLU A 120 11.96 -5.86 -2.11
CA GLU A 120 11.82 -5.78 -0.65
C GLU A 120 12.57 -4.57 -0.05
N VAL A 121 12.59 -3.44 -0.77
CA VAL A 121 13.19 -2.18 -0.32
C VAL A 121 12.14 -1.09 -0.38
N TRP A 122 11.95 -0.37 0.72
CA TRP A 122 11.13 0.83 0.77
C TRP A 122 11.89 2.02 0.21
N VAL A 123 11.27 2.76 -0.69
CA VAL A 123 11.88 3.88 -1.40
C VAL A 123 11.05 5.13 -1.16
N TYR A 124 11.71 6.18 -0.68
CA TYR A 124 11.20 7.54 -0.70
C TYR A 124 11.52 8.17 -2.06
N SER A 125 10.57 8.90 -2.64
CA SER A 125 10.79 9.65 -3.88
C SER A 125 10.16 11.03 -3.79
N ALA A 126 10.89 12.06 -4.21
CA ALA A 126 10.37 13.42 -4.31
C ALA A 126 10.95 14.14 -5.52
N VAL A 127 10.26 15.21 -5.95
CA VAL A 127 10.72 16.04 -7.06
C VAL A 127 11.30 17.34 -6.52
N VAL A 128 12.62 17.50 -6.66
CA VAL A 128 13.36 18.70 -6.21
C VAL A 128 13.90 19.40 -7.46
N GLY A 129 13.48 20.65 -7.70
CA GLY A 129 13.97 21.43 -8.85
C GLY A 129 13.63 20.84 -10.22
N GLY A 130 12.61 19.98 -10.30
CA GLY A 130 12.21 19.27 -11.53
C GLY A 130 12.88 17.91 -11.73
N GLU A 131 13.82 17.53 -10.87
CA GLU A 131 14.46 16.22 -10.90
C GLU A 131 13.87 15.28 -9.85
N THR A 132 13.73 13.99 -10.18
CA THR A 132 13.28 12.99 -9.21
C THR A 132 14.46 12.52 -8.38
N PHE A 133 14.40 12.80 -7.08
CA PHE A 133 15.31 12.27 -6.08
C PHE A 133 14.69 11.03 -5.45
N THR A 134 15.45 9.93 -5.38
CA THR A 134 15.03 8.70 -4.70
C THR A 134 16.00 8.31 -3.61
N ARG A 135 15.49 7.63 -2.58
CA ARG A 135 16.30 7.10 -1.49
C ARG A 135 15.68 5.84 -0.93
N ASP A 136 16.51 4.81 -0.77
CA ASP A 136 16.16 3.61 -0.04
C ASP A 136 16.07 3.92 1.46
N VAL A 137 15.02 3.44 2.11
CA VAL A 137 14.70 3.71 3.51
C VAL A 137 14.67 2.39 4.27
N MET A 138 15.67 2.19 5.13
CA MET A 138 15.80 1.05 6.03
C MET A 138 15.58 1.45 7.49
N SER A 139 15.73 2.74 7.82
CA SER A 139 15.35 3.27 9.13
C SER A 139 14.92 4.73 9.03
N VAL A 140 14.03 5.12 9.94
CA VAL A 140 13.55 6.50 10.09
C VAL A 140 13.64 6.88 11.56
N ARG A 141 14.25 8.03 11.85
CA ARG A 141 14.26 8.62 13.20
C ARG A 141 13.80 10.06 13.12
N CYS A 142 13.03 10.50 14.10
CA CYS A 142 12.65 11.90 14.22
C CYS A 142 13.23 12.53 15.47
N GLN A 143 13.69 13.78 15.32
CA GLN A 143 14.17 14.63 16.39
C GLN A 143 13.28 15.85 16.48
N GLN A 144 12.92 16.26 17.69
CA GLN A 144 12.25 17.54 17.88
C GLN A 144 13.20 18.58 18.49
N VAL A 145 13.01 19.83 18.09
CA VAL A 145 13.78 20.99 18.55
C VAL A 145 12.83 22.16 18.78
N ALA A 146 13.07 22.92 19.86
CA ALA A 146 12.25 24.08 20.17
C ALA A 146 12.25 25.09 19.01
N ASN A 147 11.10 25.72 18.79
CA ASN A 147 10.95 26.74 17.77
C ASN A 147 11.93 27.89 18.04
N ILE A 148 12.58 28.35 16.98
CA ILE A 148 13.37 29.57 17.03
C ILE A 148 12.35 30.72 16.98
N GLY A 149 12.17 31.42 18.10
CA GLY A 149 11.24 32.55 18.24
C GLY A 149 11.68 33.80 17.48
#